data_AF-A0A379IFL7-F1
#
_entry.id   AF-A0A379IFL7-F1
#
_cell.length_a   1.000
_cell.length_b   1.000
_cell.length_c   1.000
_cell.angle_alpha   90.00
_cell.angle_beta   90.00
_cell.angle_gamma   90.00
#
_symmetry.space_group_name_H-M   'P 1'
#
loop_
_entity.id
_entity.type
_entity.pdbx_description
1 polymer ?
#
loop_
_entity_poly.entity_id
_entity_poly.type
_entity_poly.pdbx_seq_one_letter_code
_entity_poly.pdbx_strand_id
1 'polypeptide(L)'
;MPILRKEVKQELQALKDAATTAYKDRQHGYDAYADTDPKTGRAIGKTVIGAYIAELAVTPSEIIPKYLEKIAEGCTLHEFGTMQHVGASHYVYFYKPEMQQRTEIKALLLEVEAKYKKEIEEHNNAVVARQVALEEANINRQVEKELAAERQAQRDAIETRIRAELSK
;
A
#
# COMPACT_ATOMS: atom_id res chain seq x y z
N MET A 1 -6.43 25.69 2.31
CA MET A 1 -5.69 24.45 2.62
C MET A 1 -5.00 23.98 1.34
N PRO A 2 -3.78 23.43 1.39
CA PRO A 2 -3.15 22.88 0.19
C PRO A 2 -3.99 21.72 -0.34
N ILE A 3 -4.34 21.77 -1.63
CA ILE A 3 -5.15 20.73 -2.30
C ILE A 3 -4.33 19.45 -2.46
N LEU A 4 -3.00 19.59 -2.60
CA LEU A 4 -2.08 18.47 -2.70
C LEU A 4 -1.62 18.01 -1.31
N ARG A 5 -1.59 16.69 -1.13
CA ARG A 5 -1.07 16.02 0.05
C ARG A 5 0.43 16.20 0.12
N LYS A 6 0.92 16.53 1.32
CA LYS A 6 2.35 16.61 1.65
C LYS A 6 2.71 15.50 2.61
N GLU A 7 3.99 15.14 2.65
CA GLU A 7 4.51 14.20 3.64
C GLU A 7 4.31 14.75 5.05
N VAL A 8 3.64 13.98 5.89
CA VAL A 8 3.46 14.28 7.31
C VAL A 8 4.37 13.36 8.12
N LYS A 9 5.38 13.94 8.77
CA LYS A 9 6.38 13.18 9.54
C LYS A 9 5.76 12.30 10.62
N GLN A 10 4.70 12.79 11.28
CA GLN A 10 4.00 12.04 12.32
C GLN A 10 3.26 10.81 11.77
N GLU A 11 2.60 10.94 10.62
CA GLU A 11 1.95 9.80 9.95
C GLU A 11 2.96 8.75 9.53
N LEU A 12 4.06 9.18 8.89
CA LEU A 12 5.13 8.27 8.49
C LEU A 12 5.74 7.54 9.70
N GLN A 13 5.94 8.23 10.82
CA GLN A 13 6.46 7.60 12.03
C GLN A 13 5.45 6.59 12.60
N ALA A 14 4.17 6.93 12.66
CA ALA A 14 3.13 6.01 13.12
C ALA A 14 3.05 4.74 12.25
N LEU A 15 3.20 4.87 10.93
CA LEU A 15 3.25 3.73 10.01
C LEU A 15 4.49 2.85 10.25
N LYS A 16 5.65 3.48 10.49
CA LYS A 16 6.90 2.78 10.81
C LYS A 16 6.82 2.03 12.15
N ASP A 17 6.20 2.63 13.16
CA ASP A 17 6.01 2.03 14.48
C ASP A 17 5.00 0.86 14.41
N ALA A 18 3.90 1.04 13.68
CA ALA A 18 2.92 -0.01 13.44
C ALA A 18 3.55 -1.21 12.70
N ALA A 19 4.35 -0.95 11.66
CA ALA A 19 5.05 -1.99 10.91
C ALA A 19 6.08 -2.73 11.77
N THR A 20 6.80 -2.02 12.63
CA THR A 20 7.77 -2.62 13.56
C THR A 20 7.08 -3.50 14.59
N THR A 21 5.94 -3.06 15.12
CA THR A 21 5.14 -3.85 16.07
C THR A 21 4.60 -5.11 15.40
N ALA A 22 3.98 -4.96 14.23
CA ALA A 22 3.48 -6.09 13.45
C ALA A 22 4.58 -7.09 13.05
N TYR A 23 5.82 -6.63 12.83
CA TYR A 23 6.95 -7.52 12.59
C TYR A 23 7.32 -8.34 13.83
N LYS A 24 7.35 -7.72 15.02
CA LYS A 24 7.68 -8.37 16.29
C LYS A 24 6.68 -9.46 16.65
N ASP A 25 5.40 -9.22 16.37
CA ASP A 25 4.32 -10.15 16.70
C ASP A 25 4.10 -11.23 15.63
N ARG A 26 4.89 -11.21 14.55
CA ARG A 26 4.69 -12.11 13.40
C ARG A 26 5.67 -13.27 13.40
N GLN A 27 5.13 -14.47 13.17
CA GLN A 27 5.92 -15.65 12.85
C GLN A 27 6.50 -15.54 11.43
N HIS A 28 7.80 -15.77 11.31
CA HIS A 28 8.46 -15.96 10.03
C HIS A 28 8.14 -17.34 9.44
N GLY A 29 7.79 -17.37 8.17
CA GLY A 29 7.50 -18.60 7.46
C GLY A 29 6.46 -18.40 6.36
N TYR A 30 5.90 -19.49 5.88
CA TYR A 30 4.80 -19.46 4.91
C TYR A 30 3.48 -19.23 5.64
N ASP A 31 2.75 -18.19 5.24
CA ASP A 31 1.40 -17.92 5.69
C ASP A 31 0.46 -18.05 4.49
N ALA A 32 -0.50 -18.98 4.57
CA ALA A 32 -1.47 -19.27 3.53
C ALA A 32 -2.48 -18.12 3.31
N TYR A 33 -2.59 -17.20 4.28
CA TYR A 33 -3.52 -16.07 4.28
C TYR A 33 -2.79 -14.72 4.25
N ALA A 34 -1.53 -14.72 3.83
CA ALA A 34 -0.69 -13.53 3.84
C ALA A 34 -1.19 -12.39 2.94
N ASP A 35 -1.90 -12.72 1.86
CA ASP A 35 -2.40 -11.74 0.89
C ASP A 35 -3.76 -12.18 0.32
N THR A 36 -4.42 -11.31 -0.44
CA THR A 36 -5.71 -11.58 -1.10
C THR A 36 -5.65 -11.19 -2.57
N ASP A 37 -6.06 -12.10 -3.45
CA ASP A 37 -6.17 -11.82 -4.88
C ASP A 37 -7.18 -10.69 -5.11
N PRO A 38 -6.78 -9.55 -5.71
CA PRO A 38 -7.68 -8.43 -5.96
C PRO A 38 -8.82 -8.75 -6.94
N LYS A 39 -8.69 -9.81 -7.78
CA LYS A 39 -9.73 -10.20 -8.73
C LYS A 39 -10.71 -11.20 -8.15
N THR A 40 -10.22 -12.21 -7.46
CA THR A 40 -11.04 -13.34 -6.99
C THR A 40 -11.40 -13.26 -5.51
N GLY A 41 -10.76 -12.38 -4.73
CA GLY A 41 -10.95 -12.26 -3.28
C GLY A 41 -10.44 -13.46 -2.49
N ARG A 42 -9.68 -14.37 -3.12
CA ARG A 42 -9.15 -15.57 -2.48
C ARG A 42 -7.83 -15.29 -1.78
N ALA A 43 -7.59 -15.99 -0.69
CA ALA A 43 -6.31 -15.94 0.01
C ALA A 43 -5.18 -16.43 -0.89
N ILE A 44 -4.08 -15.67 -0.91
CA ILE A 44 -2.83 -16.01 -1.56
C ILE A 44 -1.80 -16.22 -0.47
N GLY A 45 -1.24 -17.43 -0.44
CA GLY A 45 -0.18 -17.74 0.50
C GLY A 45 1.16 -17.13 0.07
N LYS A 46 1.90 -16.59 1.03
CA LYS A 46 3.20 -15.96 0.80
C LYS A 46 4.12 -16.21 1.97
N THR A 47 5.42 -16.24 1.71
CA THR A 47 6.42 -16.21 2.76
C THR A 47 6.47 -14.82 3.38
N VAL A 48 6.16 -14.75 4.66
CA VAL A 48 6.19 -13.52 5.45
C VAL A 48 7.44 -13.46 6.31
N ILE A 49 7.99 -12.25 6.44
CA ILE A 49 9.14 -11.99 7.30
C ILE A 49 8.61 -11.52 8.65
N GLY A 50 9.06 -12.19 9.71
CA GLY A 50 8.67 -11.92 11.10
C GLY A 50 9.85 -12.13 12.05
N ALA A 51 9.64 -11.76 13.32
CA ALA A 51 10.69 -11.74 14.34
C ALA A 51 11.02 -13.13 14.93
N TYR A 52 10.09 -14.08 14.87
CA TYR A 52 10.28 -15.40 15.47
C TYR A 52 9.99 -16.54 14.48
N ILE A 53 10.62 -17.70 14.69
CA ILE A 53 10.48 -18.91 13.88
C ILE A 53 9.90 -20.04 14.73
N ALA A 54 9.23 -20.99 14.09
CA ALA A 54 8.75 -22.22 14.72
C ALA A 54 9.51 -23.42 14.15
N GLU A 55 10.21 -24.14 15.02
CA GLU A 55 10.96 -25.34 14.67
C GLU A 55 10.16 -26.57 15.08
N LEU A 56 9.90 -27.47 14.14
CA LEU A 56 9.14 -28.70 14.40
C LEU A 56 10.05 -29.77 15.02
N ALA A 57 9.80 -30.16 16.25
CA ALA A 57 10.32 -31.38 16.87
C ALA A 57 9.31 -32.51 16.65
N VAL A 58 9.69 -33.57 15.92
CA VAL A 58 8.79 -34.69 15.60
C VAL A 58 8.53 -35.53 16.84
N THR A 59 9.57 -35.72 17.64
CA THR A 59 9.51 -36.42 18.94
C THR A 59 9.90 -35.49 20.09
N PRO A 60 9.37 -35.69 21.32
CA PRO A 60 9.74 -34.86 22.47
C PRO A 60 11.25 -34.87 22.79
N SER A 61 11.95 -35.97 22.46
CA SER A 61 13.40 -36.10 22.60
C SER A 61 14.20 -35.14 21.71
N GLU A 62 13.63 -34.65 20.61
CA GLU A 62 14.29 -33.71 19.70
C GLU A 62 14.25 -32.25 20.17
N ILE A 63 13.43 -31.93 21.17
CA ILE A 63 13.24 -30.54 21.65
C ILE A 63 14.55 -29.97 22.17
N ILE A 64 15.26 -30.69 23.05
CA ILE A 64 16.53 -30.22 23.65
C ILE A 64 17.63 -30.09 22.58
N PRO A 65 17.87 -31.08 21.69
CA PRO A 65 18.81 -30.93 20.58
C PRO A 65 18.53 -29.69 19.72
N LYS A 66 17.28 -29.47 19.30
CA LYS A 66 16.90 -28.30 18.48
C LYS A 66 17.08 -26.98 19.23
N TYR A 67 16.78 -26.97 20.52
CA TYR A 67 17.04 -25.82 21.38
C TYR A 67 18.52 -25.45 21.39
N LEU A 68 19.41 -26.42 21.65
CA LEU A 68 20.85 -26.17 21.68
C LEU A 68 21.39 -25.69 20.32
N GLU A 69 20.91 -26.28 19.22
CA GLU A 69 21.25 -25.86 17.86
C GLU A 69 20.86 -24.41 17.60
N LYS A 70 19.61 -24.01 17.90
CA LYS A 70 19.13 -22.64 17.68
C LYS A 70 19.78 -21.60 18.58
N ILE A 71 20.09 -21.95 19.83
CA ILE A 71 20.87 -21.07 20.70
C ILE A 71 22.28 -20.87 20.16
N ALA A 72 22.90 -21.91 19.58
CA ALA A 72 24.22 -21.79 18.95
C ALA A 72 24.20 -20.90 17.68
N GLU A 73 23.08 -20.88 16.95
CA GLU A 73 22.83 -19.93 15.85
C GLU A 73 22.62 -18.47 16.33
N GLY A 74 22.54 -18.24 17.64
CA GLY A 74 22.29 -16.91 18.23
C GLY A 74 20.82 -16.54 18.33
N CYS A 75 19.90 -17.49 18.19
CA CYS A 75 18.48 -17.30 18.48
C CYS A 75 18.25 -17.27 20.00
N THR A 76 17.10 -16.74 20.42
CA THR A 76 16.64 -16.80 21.82
C THR A 76 15.27 -17.46 21.91
N LEU A 77 14.94 -18.07 23.05
CA LEU A 77 13.65 -18.72 23.22
C LEU A 77 12.52 -17.68 23.19
N HIS A 78 11.46 -17.95 22.41
CA HIS A 78 10.26 -17.12 22.39
C HIS A 78 9.42 -17.34 23.66
N GLU A 79 8.59 -16.37 24.03
CA GLU A 79 7.67 -16.46 25.18
C GLU A 79 6.67 -17.63 25.08
N PHE A 80 6.39 -18.07 23.86
CA PHE A 80 5.54 -19.24 23.60
C PHE A 80 6.23 -20.56 23.96
N GLY A 81 7.55 -20.57 24.10
CA GLY A 81 8.32 -21.75 24.45
C GLY A 81 8.05 -22.92 23.51
N THR A 82 7.51 -24.01 24.06
CA THR A 82 7.13 -25.21 23.32
C THR A 82 5.62 -25.38 23.29
N MET A 83 5.04 -25.56 22.11
CA MET A 83 3.61 -25.84 21.95
C MET A 83 3.42 -27.18 21.24
N GLN A 84 2.39 -27.95 21.65
CA GLN A 84 2.02 -29.16 20.94
C GLN A 84 1.52 -28.82 19.53
N HIS A 85 1.97 -29.56 18.52
CA HIS A 85 1.49 -29.41 17.14
C HIS A 85 0.49 -30.52 16.79
N VAL A 86 0.98 -31.72 16.46
CA VAL A 86 0.14 -32.88 16.09
C VAL A 86 0.70 -34.16 16.69
N GLY A 87 -0.13 -34.93 17.39
CA GLY A 87 0.29 -36.16 18.04
C GLY A 87 1.39 -35.90 19.08
N ALA A 88 2.54 -36.56 18.92
CA ALA A 88 3.71 -36.37 19.78
C ALA A 88 4.64 -35.22 19.33
N SER A 89 4.33 -34.56 18.21
CA SER A 89 5.17 -33.47 17.69
C SER A 89 4.88 -32.14 18.36
N HIS A 90 5.91 -31.32 18.47
CA HIS A 90 5.88 -30.02 19.13
C HIS A 90 6.54 -28.97 18.25
N TYR A 91 6.05 -27.74 18.29
CA TYR A 91 6.81 -26.58 17.85
C TYR A 91 7.61 -26.01 19.00
N VAL A 92 8.85 -25.64 18.72
CA VAL A 92 9.69 -24.84 19.61
C VAL A 92 9.86 -23.47 18.94
N TYR A 93 9.47 -22.41 19.64
CA TYR A 93 9.48 -21.07 19.09
C TYR A 93 10.72 -20.31 19.52
N PHE A 94 11.38 -19.66 18.57
CA PHE A 94 12.59 -18.88 18.82
C PHE A 94 12.50 -17.50 18.18
N TYR A 95 12.94 -16.46 18.89
CA TYR A 95 13.28 -15.20 18.25
C TYR A 95 14.54 -15.37 17.40
N LYS A 96 14.52 -14.77 16.21
CA LYS A 96 15.71 -14.69 15.36
C LYS A 96 16.83 -13.90 16.04
N PRO A 97 18.09 -14.06 15.63
CA PRO A 97 19.20 -13.26 16.15
C PRO A 97 18.93 -11.75 16.01
N GLU A 98 19.30 -10.96 17.02
CA GLU A 98 18.98 -9.53 17.07
C GLU A 98 19.53 -8.77 15.85
N MET A 99 20.73 -9.12 15.39
CA MET A 99 21.35 -8.54 14.19
C MET A 99 20.53 -8.80 12.92
N GLN A 100 19.95 -9.99 12.80
CA GLN A 100 19.07 -10.33 11.69
C GLN A 100 17.78 -9.52 11.77
N GLN A 101 17.15 -9.46 12.95
CA GLN A 101 15.92 -8.67 13.16
C GLN A 101 16.13 -7.20 12.82
N ARG A 102 17.23 -6.59 13.27
CA ARG A 102 17.55 -5.18 12.97
C ARG A 102 17.69 -4.93 11.46
N THR A 103 18.30 -5.87 10.74
CA THR A 103 18.46 -5.78 9.28
C THR A 103 17.11 -5.89 8.56
N GLU A 104 16.28 -6.86 8.97
CA GLU A 104 14.94 -7.06 8.41
C GLU A 104 14.01 -5.87 8.71
N ILE A 105 14.02 -5.34 9.94
CA ILE A 105 13.26 -4.14 10.32
C ILE A 105 13.72 -2.95 9.47
N LYS A 106 15.02 -2.73 9.30
CA LYS A 106 15.51 -1.63 8.46
C LYS A 106 14.99 -1.71 7.03
N ALA A 107 14.98 -2.90 6.43
CA ALA A 107 14.43 -3.11 5.09
C ALA A 107 12.91 -2.84 5.06
N LEU A 108 12.18 -3.32 6.06
CA LEU A 108 10.74 -3.06 6.20
C LEU A 108 10.42 -1.57 6.31
N LEU A 109 11.19 -0.81 7.10
CA LEU A 109 10.99 0.63 7.27
C LEU A 109 11.24 1.42 5.97
N LEU A 110 12.19 0.98 5.14
CA LEU A 110 12.42 1.55 3.81
C LEU A 110 11.26 1.26 2.87
N GLU A 111 10.71 0.05 2.90
CA GLU A 111 9.54 -0.33 2.10
C GLU A 111 8.30 0.49 2.49
N VAL A 112 8.06 0.68 3.80
CA VAL A 112 6.96 1.50 4.32
C VAL A 112 7.09 2.95 3.85
N GLU A 113 8.30 3.52 3.90
CA GLU A 113 8.55 4.88 3.42
C GLU A 113 8.32 5.01 1.91
N ALA A 114 8.79 4.04 1.12
CA ALA A 114 8.58 4.04 -0.32
C ALA A 114 7.08 3.93 -0.68
N LYS A 115 6.33 3.06 0.02
CA LYS A 115 4.88 2.93 -0.15
C LYS A 115 4.15 4.23 0.21
N TYR A 116 4.50 4.84 1.34
CA TYR A 116 3.88 6.10 1.76
C TYR A 116 4.10 7.24 0.75
N LYS A 117 5.33 7.37 0.21
CA LYS A 117 5.62 8.36 -0.84
C LYS A 117 4.82 8.09 -2.10
N LYS A 118 4.77 6.83 -2.52
CA LYS A 118 3.98 6.41 -3.70
C LYS A 118 2.50 6.72 -3.52
N GLU A 119 1.92 6.46 -2.34
CA GLU A 119 0.51 6.78 -2.05
C GLU A 119 0.24 8.29 -2.12
N ILE A 120 1.17 9.13 -1.65
CA ILE A 120 1.06 10.58 -1.77
C ILE A 120 1.10 11.02 -3.23
N GLU A 121 2.03 10.48 -4.02
CA GLU A 121 2.14 10.77 -5.45
C GLU A 121 0.89 10.35 -6.21
N GLU A 122 0.39 9.13 -5.98
CA GLU A 122 -0.84 8.61 -6.61
C GLU A 122 -2.04 9.48 -6.26
N HIS A 123 -2.19 9.88 -4.99
CA HIS A 123 -3.24 10.79 -4.57
C HIS A 123 -3.15 12.15 -5.27
N ASN A 124 -1.94 12.75 -5.30
CA ASN A 124 -1.71 14.05 -5.91
C ASN A 124 -1.96 14.01 -7.43
N ASN A 125 -1.55 12.94 -8.11
CA ASN A 125 -1.80 12.75 -9.53
C ASN A 125 -3.29 12.63 -9.83
N ALA A 126 -4.05 11.90 -9.00
CA ALA A 126 -5.50 11.78 -9.15
C ALA A 126 -6.21 13.15 -8.97
N VAL A 127 -5.76 13.95 -8.01
CA VAL A 127 -6.29 15.31 -7.77
C VAL A 127 -6.00 16.22 -8.97
N VAL A 128 -4.77 16.22 -9.49
CA VAL A 128 -4.39 17.01 -10.67
C VAL A 128 -5.19 16.58 -11.89
N ALA A 129 -5.28 15.28 -12.17
CA ALA A 129 -6.05 14.77 -13.31
C ALA A 129 -7.53 15.20 -13.24
N ARG A 130 -8.13 15.15 -12.05
CA ARG A 130 -9.50 15.64 -11.84
C ARG A 130 -9.64 17.14 -12.11
N GLN A 131 -8.68 17.95 -11.65
CA GLN A 131 -8.73 19.39 -11.89
C GLN A 131 -8.56 19.73 -13.37
N VAL A 132 -7.63 19.06 -14.07
CA VAL A 132 -7.44 19.22 -15.52
C VAL A 132 -8.74 18.91 -16.26
N ALA A 133 -9.39 17.79 -15.96
CA ALA A 133 -10.66 17.44 -16.59
C ALA A 133 -11.78 18.47 -16.35
N LEU A 134 -11.81 19.09 -15.16
CA LEU A 134 -12.76 20.16 -14.85
C LEU A 134 -12.46 21.44 -15.64
N GLU A 135 -11.19 21.84 -15.73
CA GLU A 135 -10.80 23.01 -16.52
C GLU A 135 -11.05 22.81 -18.01
N GLU A 136 -10.71 21.64 -18.56
CA GLU A 136 -11.00 21.29 -19.96
C GLU A 136 -12.51 21.37 -20.25
N ALA A 137 -13.36 20.84 -19.36
CA ALA A 137 -14.80 20.95 -19.50
C ALA A 137 -15.31 22.39 -19.45
N ASN A 138 -14.69 23.25 -18.63
CA ASN A 138 -15.05 24.67 -18.53
C ASN A 138 -14.62 25.43 -19.79
N ILE A 139 -13.40 25.21 -20.28
CA ILE A 139 -12.88 25.81 -21.51
C ILE A 139 -13.75 25.41 -22.71
N ASN A 140 -14.07 24.11 -22.84
CA ASN A 140 -14.93 23.64 -23.94
C ASN A 140 -16.31 24.32 -23.91
N ARG A 141 -16.92 24.49 -22.73
CA ARG A 141 -18.19 25.22 -22.59
C ARG A 141 -18.07 26.70 -22.95
N GLN A 142 -16.94 27.34 -22.67
CA GLN A 142 -16.71 28.74 -23.05
C GLN A 142 -16.56 28.86 -24.57
N VAL A 143 -15.73 28.01 -25.17
CA VAL A 143 -15.52 27.96 -26.63
C VAL A 143 -16.83 27.68 -27.38
N GLU A 144 -17.65 26.74 -26.91
CA GLU A 144 -18.96 26.46 -27.51
C GLU A 144 -19.91 27.68 -27.45
N LYS A 145 -19.91 28.42 -26.33
CA LYS A 145 -20.71 29.63 -26.19
C LYS A 145 -20.24 30.75 -27.11
N GLU A 146 -18.92 30.94 -27.22
CA GLU A 146 -18.33 31.93 -28.12
C GLU A 146 -18.64 31.61 -29.59
N LEU A 147 -18.45 30.36 -30.01
CA LEU A 147 -18.81 29.90 -31.36
C LEU A 147 -20.31 30.06 -31.65
N ALA A 148 -21.17 29.78 -30.68
CA ALA A 148 -22.61 29.96 -30.82
C ALA A 148 -22.98 31.45 -30.96
N ALA A 149 -22.37 32.32 -30.15
CA ALA A 149 -22.59 33.77 -30.22
C ALA A 149 -22.09 34.35 -31.55
N GLU A 150 -20.94 33.91 -32.03
CA GLU A 150 -20.38 34.35 -33.32
C GLU A 150 -21.27 33.91 -34.49
N ARG A 151 -21.73 32.66 -34.49
CA ARG A 151 -22.68 32.16 -35.50
C ARG A 151 -23.99 32.92 -35.49
N GLN A 152 -24.51 33.29 -34.32
CA GLN A 152 -25.72 34.08 -34.21
C GLN A 152 -25.50 35.49 -34.76
N ALA A 153 -24.40 36.15 -34.41
CA ALA A 153 -24.06 37.48 -34.93
C ALA A 153 -23.92 37.49 -36.47
N GLN A 154 -23.30 36.44 -37.05
CA GLN A 154 -23.22 36.29 -38.50
C GLN A 154 -24.60 36.12 -39.14
N ARG A 155 -25.50 35.34 -38.53
CA ARG A 155 -26.88 35.18 -39.00
C ARG A 155 -27.65 36.50 -38.95
N ASP A 156 -27.56 37.22 -37.83
CA ASP A 156 -28.25 38.49 -37.63
C ASP A 156 -27.76 39.54 -38.67
N ALA A 157 -26.45 39.56 -38.97
CA ALA A 157 -25.89 40.43 -40.01
C ALA A 157 -26.41 40.09 -41.42
N ILE A 158 -26.49 38.80 -41.76
CA ILE A 158 -27.06 38.33 -43.03
C ILE A 158 -28.55 38.71 -43.12
N GLU A 159 -29.32 38.48 -42.06
CA GLU A 159 -30.74 38.80 -42.02
C GLU A 159 -30.98 40.31 -42.17
N THR A 160 -30.17 41.13 -41.49
CA THR A 160 -30.24 42.59 -41.62
C THR A 160 -29.98 43.04 -43.06
N ARG A 161 -28.98 42.46 -43.73
CA ARG A 161 -28.68 42.73 -45.14
C ARG A 161 -29.83 42.33 -46.06
N ILE A 162 -30.37 41.12 -45.90
CA ILE A 162 -31.48 40.61 -46.72
C ILE A 162 -32.73 41.48 -46.54
N ARG A 163 -33.08 41.86 -45.32
CA ARG A 163 -34.22 42.76 -45.06
C ARG A 163 -34.03 44.12 -45.72
N ALA A 164 -32.83 44.68 -45.68
CA ALA A 164 -32.53 45.95 -46.33
C ALA A 164 -32.67 45.86 -47.87
N GLU A 165 -32.21 44.76 -48.48
CA GLU A 165 -32.34 44.51 -49.92
C GLU A 165 -33.79 44.29 -50.37
N LEU A 166 -34.62 43.60 -49.58
CA LEU A 166 -36.03 43.33 -49.90
C LEU A 166 -36.98 44.50 -49.61
N SER A 167 -36.51 45.55 -48.92
CA SER A 167 -37.29 46.76 -48.61
C SER A 167 -37.12 47.90 -49.63
N LYS A 168 -36.33 47.66 -50.68
CA LYS A 168 -36.19 48.53 -51.86
C LYS A 168 -37.10 48.03 -52.98
#